data_AF-A0ABD6W981-F1
#
_entry.id   AF-A0ABD6W981-F1
#
_cell.length_a   1.000
_cell.length_b   1.000
_cell.length_c   1.000
_cell.angle_alpha   90.00
_cell.angle_beta   90.00
_cell.angle_gamma   90.00
#
_symmetry.space_group_name_H-M   'P 1'
#
loop_
_entity.id
_entity.type
_entity.pdbx_description
1 polymer ?
#
loop_
_entity_poly.entity_id
_entity_poly.type
_entity_poly.pdbx_seq_one_letter_code
_entity_poly.pdbx_strand_id
1 'polypeptide(L)'
;MFISACAGPPIASPSTAGASPPPPLERADAVGRSYLSTSATESGNSVEWLLEKPLTFRVSDQNGKTVLVVSSPCNALTYKLDYRGANPLQWQTDGTPAQTYLGCFPEASAQEGWLRTLLEKPATRITQSIDEIVVSGDEVEIRGKESGSDDAPTSPDRP
;
A
#
# COMPACT_ATOMS: atom_id res chain seq x y z
N MET A 1 -34.58 -28.79 50.79
CA MET A 1 -33.39 -27.93 50.91
C MET A 1 -32.84 -27.77 49.51
N PHE A 2 -32.82 -26.53 49.02
CA PHE A 2 -32.40 -26.07 47.67
C PHE A 2 -30.95 -26.49 47.39
N ILE A 3 -30.50 -26.74 46.15
CA ILE A 3 -30.18 -25.83 45.03
C ILE A 3 -29.75 -26.75 43.85
N SER A 4 -29.63 -26.39 42.57
CA SER A 4 -30.02 -25.29 41.68
C SER A 4 -29.37 -25.68 40.34
N ALA A 5 -30.00 -25.38 39.22
CA ALA A 5 -29.44 -25.63 37.89
C ALA A 5 -28.14 -24.83 37.66
N CYS A 6 -27.16 -25.44 37.00
CA CYS A 6 -26.12 -24.71 36.26
C CYS A 6 -26.26 -25.06 34.78
N ALA A 7 -27.03 -24.23 34.08
CA ALA A 7 -26.91 -24.09 32.63
C ALA A 7 -25.48 -23.63 32.32
N GLY A 8 -24.77 -24.38 31.48
CA GLY A 8 -23.44 -24.00 31.00
C GLY A 8 -23.51 -22.68 30.23
N PRO A 9 -22.45 -21.85 30.29
CA PRO A 9 -22.41 -20.61 29.54
C PRO A 9 -22.44 -20.90 28.03
N PRO A 10 -23.02 -20.00 27.20
CA PRO A 10 -22.90 -20.13 25.76
C PRO A 10 -21.43 -19.98 25.36
N ILE A 11 -20.93 -20.93 24.56
CA ILE A 11 -19.64 -20.79 23.87
C ILE A 11 -19.80 -19.60 22.93
N ALA A 12 -19.26 -18.45 23.34
CA ALA A 12 -19.14 -17.29 22.48
C ALA A 12 -18.24 -17.67 21.30
N SER A 13 -18.78 -17.52 20.09
CA SER A 13 -18.04 -17.58 18.83
C SER A 13 -16.74 -16.77 18.93
N PRO A 14 -15.64 -17.19 18.29
CA PRO A 14 -14.49 -16.31 18.12
C PRO A 14 -14.95 -15.11 17.29
N SER A 15 -15.25 -13.99 17.96
CA SER A 15 -15.32 -12.70 17.31
C SER A 15 -13.93 -12.47 16.76
N THR A 16 -13.81 -12.54 15.44
CA THR A 16 -12.70 -12.02 14.66
C THR A 16 -12.25 -10.73 15.31
N ALA A 17 -11.04 -10.74 15.84
CA ALA A 17 -10.44 -9.61 16.52
C ALA A 17 -10.65 -8.37 15.65
N GLY A 18 -11.44 -7.43 16.17
CA GLY A 18 -11.49 -6.08 15.62
C GLY A 18 -10.07 -5.56 15.66
N ALA A 19 -9.47 -5.41 14.48
CA ALA A 19 -8.18 -4.76 14.33
C ALA A 19 -8.27 -3.41 15.05
N SER A 20 -7.56 -3.28 16.17
CA SER A 20 -7.37 -1.97 16.79
C SER A 20 -6.79 -1.04 15.73
N PRO A 21 -7.28 0.20 15.62
CA PRO A 21 -6.64 1.17 14.75
C PRO A 21 -5.17 1.28 15.20
N PRO A 22 -4.21 1.05 14.31
CA PRO A 22 -2.83 1.01 14.71
C PRO A 22 -2.36 2.38 15.23
N PRO A 23 -1.38 2.38 16.15
CA PRO A 23 -0.91 3.60 16.77
C PRO A 23 -0.25 4.54 15.75
N PRO A 24 -0.20 5.87 16.02
CA PRO A 24 0.44 6.86 15.16
C PRO A 24 1.90 6.57 14.78
N LEU A 25 2.58 5.70 15.54
CA LEU A 25 3.95 5.26 15.30
C LEU A 25 4.11 4.48 14.00
N GLU A 26 3.13 3.64 13.61
CA GLU A 26 3.24 2.84 12.37
C GLU A 26 3.41 3.71 11.12
N ARG A 27 2.89 4.94 11.12
CA ARG A 27 3.08 5.87 10.01
C ARG A 27 4.50 6.38 9.89
N ALA A 28 5.07 6.86 11.00
CA ALA A 28 6.42 7.41 11.00
C ALA A 28 7.43 6.32 10.62
N ASP A 29 7.17 5.10 11.08
CA ASP A 29 8.00 3.92 10.76
C ASP A 29 7.78 3.41 9.32
N ALA A 30 6.63 3.68 8.71
CA ALA A 30 6.32 3.31 7.31
C ALA A 30 6.84 4.33 6.28
N VAL A 31 7.02 5.60 6.67
CA VAL A 31 7.64 6.62 5.80
C VAL A 31 9.12 6.28 5.58
N GLY A 32 9.53 6.26 4.31
CA GLY A 32 10.87 5.86 3.86
C GLY A 32 10.94 4.43 3.33
N ARG A 33 9.92 3.59 3.62
CA ARG A 33 9.85 2.20 3.15
C ARG A 33 9.42 2.10 1.70
N SER A 34 9.88 1.03 1.06
CA SER A 34 9.51 0.65 -0.30
C SER A 34 8.69 -0.63 -0.27
N TYR A 35 7.66 -0.68 -1.09
CA TYR A 35 6.71 -1.78 -1.18
C TYR A 35 6.67 -2.26 -2.61
N LEU A 36 6.78 -3.55 -2.81
CA LEU A 36 6.66 -4.18 -4.10
C LEU A 36 5.23 -4.67 -4.29
N SER A 37 4.60 -4.32 -5.41
CA SER A 37 3.27 -4.79 -5.74
C SER A 37 3.27 -6.31 -5.93
N THR A 38 2.40 -7.00 -5.21
CA THR A 38 2.30 -8.47 -5.25
C THR A 38 1.01 -8.95 -5.90
N SER A 39 -0.02 -8.10 -5.93
CA SER A 39 -1.28 -8.40 -6.58
C SER A 39 -2.02 -7.12 -6.94
N ALA A 40 -2.79 -7.18 -8.02
CA ALA A 40 -3.78 -6.15 -8.34
C ALA A 40 -5.05 -6.80 -8.88
N THR A 41 -6.19 -6.21 -8.55
CA THR A 41 -7.51 -6.65 -8.97
C THR A 41 -8.27 -5.46 -9.55
N GLU A 42 -8.92 -5.62 -10.69
CA GLU A 42 -9.76 -4.63 -11.36
C GLU A 42 -11.13 -5.23 -11.68
N SER A 43 -12.19 -4.64 -11.12
CA SER A 43 -13.58 -5.13 -11.21
C SER A 43 -13.71 -6.62 -10.89
N GLY A 44 -12.90 -7.12 -9.94
CA GLY A 44 -12.84 -8.53 -9.53
C GLY A 44 -11.92 -9.43 -10.36
N ASN A 45 -11.28 -8.91 -11.42
CA ASN A 45 -10.34 -9.65 -12.26
C ASN A 45 -8.90 -9.36 -11.84
N SER A 46 -8.05 -10.38 -11.75
CA SER A 46 -6.64 -10.17 -11.43
C SER A 46 -5.89 -9.53 -12.61
N VAL A 47 -5.03 -8.57 -12.29
CA VAL A 47 -4.19 -7.85 -13.26
C VAL A 47 -2.85 -8.59 -13.38
N GLU A 48 -2.75 -9.55 -14.31
CA GLU A 48 -1.63 -10.48 -14.37
C GLU A 48 -0.28 -9.83 -14.74
N TRP A 49 -0.27 -8.80 -15.57
CA TRP A 49 0.98 -8.15 -16.00
C TRP A 49 1.78 -7.57 -14.82
N LEU A 50 1.10 -7.26 -13.72
CA LEU A 50 1.70 -6.73 -12.49
C LEU A 50 2.48 -7.81 -11.71
N LEU A 51 2.21 -9.09 -11.98
CA LEU A 51 3.03 -10.21 -11.48
C LEU A 51 4.34 -10.35 -12.26
N GLU A 52 4.31 -10.05 -13.57
CA GLU A 52 5.51 -10.08 -14.42
C GLU A 52 6.39 -8.84 -14.23
N LYS A 53 5.76 -7.69 -14.04
CA LYS A 53 6.41 -6.38 -13.89
C LYS A 53 5.84 -5.65 -12.67
N PRO A 54 6.31 -5.99 -11.45
CA PRO A 54 5.79 -5.39 -10.25
C PRO A 54 6.11 -3.89 -10.17
N LEU A 55 5.12 -3.13 -9.71
CA LEU A 55 5.26 -1.72 -9.38
C LEU A 55 5.93 -1.58 -8.02
N THR A 56 6.84 -0.61 -7.89
CA THR A 56 7.40 -0.26 -6.59
C THR A 56 6.73 1.01 -6.07
N PHE A 57 6.11 0.93 -4.90
CA PHE A 57 5.54 2.06 -4.19
C PHE A 57 6.49 2.47 -3.07
N ARG A 58 6.81 3.75 -2.96
CA ARG A 58 7.64 4.28 -1.87
C ARG A 58 7.00 5.54 -1.33
N VAL A 59 6.67 5.53 -0.05
CA VAL A 59 6.22 6.74 0.64
C VAL A 59 7.43 7.39 1.25
N SER A 60 7.68 8.66 0.96
CA SER A 60 8.81 9.41 1.51
C SER A 60 8.37 10.79 1.94
N ASP A 61 8.98 11.34 2.99
CA ASP A 61 8.91 12.78 3.22
C ASP A 61 9.90 13.48 2.29
N GLN A 62 9.43 14.49 1.56
CA GLN A 62 10.25 15.39 0.77
C GLN A 62 9.89 16.83 1.13
N ASN A 63 10.84 17.55 1.74
CA ASN A 63 10.66 18.94 2.16
C ASN A 63 9.47 19.16 3.09
N GLY A 64 9.21 18.24 4.03
CA GLY A 64 8.08 18.32 4.96
C GLY A 64 6.72 18.01 4.32
N LYS A 65 6.73 17.40 3.13
CA LYS A 65 5.54 16.87 2.46
C LYS A 65 5.71 15.38 2.22
N THR A 66 4.74 14.60 2.69
CA THR A 66 4.64 13.19 2.33
C THR A 66 4.31 13.05 0.85
N VAL A 67 5.12 12.29 0.12
CA VAL A 67 4.92 11.98 -1.30
C VAL A 67 4.94 10.47 -1.51
N LEU A 68 4.13 10.00 -2.46
CA LEU A 68 4.17 8.65 -2.97
C LEU A 68 4.96 8.64 -4.28
N VAL A 69 6.09 7.96 -4.28
CA VAL A 69 6.85 7.66 -5.50
C VAL A 69 6.45 6.26 -5.96
N VAL A 70 5.87 6.16 -7.16
CA VAL A 70 5.55 4.91 -7.82
C VAL A 70 6.50 4.73 -8.99
N SER A 71 7.36 3.71 -8.90
CA SER A 71 8.20 3.31 -10.02
C SER A 71 7.38 2.41 -10.92
N SER A 72 6.88 2.98 -12.02
CA SER A 72 6.21 2.23 -13.07
C SER A 72 7.25 1.68 -14.08
N PRO A 73 6.85 0.74 -14.95
CA PRO A 73 7.75 0.18 -15.97
C PRO A 73 8.27 1.21 -16.98
N CYS A 74 7.66 2.39 -17.05
CA CYS A 74 8.02 3.46 -17.97
C CYS A 74 8.67 4.64 -17.24
N ASN A 75 7.92 5.34 -16.39
CA ASN A 75 8.40 6.48 -15.61
C ASN A 75 8.23 6.27 -14.10
N ALA A 76 9.00 7.03 -13.34
CA ALA A 76 8.71 7.25 -11.93
C ALA A 76 7.65 8.35 -11.81
N LEU A 77 6.54 8.04 -11.15
CA LEU A 77 5.44 8.96 -10.86
C LEU A 77 5.52 9.37 -9.39
N THR A 78 5.46 10.65 -9.08
CA THR A 78 5.51 11.18 -7.72
C THR A 78 4.23 11.96 -7.44
N TYR A 79 3.40 11.44 -6.55
CA TYR A 79 2.15 12.06 -6.11
C TYR A 79 2.34 12.70 -4.75
N LYS A 80 1.73 13.87 -4.51
CA LYS A 80 1.68 14.39 -3.14
C LYS A 80 0.56 13.66 -2.39
N LEU A 81 0.83 13.34 -1.15
CA LEU A 81 -0.13 12.68 -0.28
C LEU A 81 -0.69 13.67 0.74
N ASP A 82 -2.01 13.80 0.73
CA ASP A 82 -2.77 14.57 1.70
C ASP A 82 -3.44 13.63 2.73
N TYR A 83 -3.49 14.09 3.97
CA TYR A 83 -4.07 13.33 5.07
C TYR A 83 -5.60 13.45 5.11
N ARG A 84 -6.28 12.31 5.11
CA ARG A 84 -7.72 12.22 5.41
C ARG A 84 -7.91 11.98 6.90
N GLY A 85 -8.32 13.02 7.62
CA GLY A 85 -8.45 13.15 9.08
C GLY A 85 -9.15 12.05 9.90
N ALA A 86 -9.68 10.99 9.27
CA ALA A 86 -10.42 9.92 9.95
C ALA A 86 -9.60 8.64 10.19
N ASN A 87 -8.64 8.29 9.31
CA ASN A 87 -7.81 7.09 9.49
C ASN A 87 -6.33 7.47 9.40
N PRO A 88 -5.54 7.24 10.47
CA PRO A 88 -4.11 7.44 10.47
C PRO A 88 -3.40 6.94 9.22
N LEU A 89 -3.65 5.72 8.83
CA LEU A 89 -2.88 5.03 7.79
C LEU A 89 -3.31 5.39 6.37
N GLN A 90 -4.33 6.24 6.22
CA GLN A 90 -4.94 6.52 4.94
C GLN A 90 -4.48 7.87 4.38
N TRP A 91 -3.98 7.78 3.16
CA TRP A 91 -3.56 8.91 2.34
C TRP A 91 -4.47 9.04 1.12
N GLN A 92 -4.54 10.27 0.61
CA GLN A 92 -5.19 10.59 -0.64
C GLN A 92 -4.17 11.28 -1.55
N THR A 93 -4.16 10.97 -2.84
CA THR A 93 -3.31 11.67 -3.81
C THR A 93 -3.91 13.04 -4.12
N ASP A 94 -3.05 14.01 -4.47
CA ASP A 94 -3.47 15.32 -5.03
C ASP A 94 -3.94 15.21 -6.49
N GLY A 95 -3.96 14.00 -7.05
CA GLY A 95 -4.43 13.68 -8.38
C GLY A 95 -3.53 14.15 -9.52
N THR A 96 -2.38 14.76 -9.25
CA THR A 96 -1.45 15.23 -10.29
C THR A 96 -0.02 14.74 -10.00
N PRO A 97 0.47 13.71 -10.72
CA PRO A 97 1.83 13.25 -10.54
C PRO A 97 2.84 14.24 -11.13
N ALA A 98 3.95 14.45 -10.43
CA ALA A 98 5.20 14.79 -11.10
C ALA A 98 5.77 13.51 -11.72
N GLN A 99 6.24 13.57 -12.97
CA GLN A 99 6.72 12.39 -13.69
C GLN A 99 8.05 12.65 -14.37
N THR A 100 8.85 11.60 -14.54
CA THR A 100 9.92 11.62 -15.54
C THR A 100 9.30 11.55 -16.94
N TYR A 101 9.98 12.10 -17.94
CA TYR A 101 9.54 12.05 -19.35
C TYR A 101 10.48 11.19 -20.17
N LEU A 102 10.50 9.89 -19.88
CA LEU A 102 11.20 8.89 -20.68
C LEU A 102 10.28 8.38 -21.79
N GLY A 103 10.84 8.17 -22.98
CA GLY A 103 10.16 7.48 -24.07
C GLY A 103 10.21 5.98 -23.83
N CYS A 104 9.06 5.33 -23.75
CA CYS A 104 8.95 3.90 -23.48
C CYS A 104 8.22 3.16 -24.61
N PHE A 105 8.32 1.83 -24.58
CA PHE A 105 7.51 0.99 -25.47
C PHE A 105 6.01 1.15 -25.17
N PRO A 106 5.13 0.98 -26.18
CA PRO A 106 3.70 1.20 -26.04
C PRO A 106 3.04 0.43 -24.88
N GLU A 107 3.50 -0.79 -24.61
CA GLU A 107 3.01 -1.62 -23.50
C GLU A 107 3.27 -0.98 -22.13
N ALA A 108 4.50 -0.51 -21.89
CA ALA A 108 4.88 0.14 -20.64
C ALA A 108 4.14 1.48 -20.46
N SER A 109 3.91 2.20 -21.55
CA SER A 109 3.09 3.42 -21.54
C SER A 109 1.61 3.14 -21.25
N ALA A 110 1.04 2.03 -21.73
CA ALA A 110 -0.32 1.62 -21.41
C ALA A 110 -0.47 1.24 -19.92
N GLN A 111 0.49 0.49 -19.38
CA GLN A 111 0.55 0.12 -17.96
C GLN A 111 0.66 1.35 -17.05
N GLU A 112 1.51 2.32 -17.42
CA GLU A 112 1.61 3.61 -16.72
C GLU A 112 0.30 4.40 -16.82
N GLY A 113 -0.33 4.45 -18.00
CA GLY A 113 -1.62 5.13 -18.21
C GLY A 113 -2.74 4.54 -17.36
N TRP A 114 -2.78 3.20 -17.21
CA TRP A 114 -3.71 2.52 -16.30
C TRP A 114 -3.48 2.94 -14.85
N LEU A 115 -2.23 2.92 -14.39
CA LEU A 115 -1.86 3.33 -13.03
C LEU A 115 -2.21 4.80 -12.76
N ARG A 116 -1.99 5.68 -13.74
CA ARG A 116 -2.38 7.10 -13.64
C ARG A 116 -3.89 7.24 -13.52
N THR A 117 -4.66 6.53 -14.34
CA THR A 117 -6.13 6.56 -14.27
C THR A 117 -6.65 6.14 -12.90
N LEU A 118 -5.96 5.21 -12.21
CA LEU A 118 -6.26 4.86 -10.83
C LEU A 118 -5.88 5.98 -9.86
N LEU A 119 -4.63 6.43 -9.85
CA LEU A 119 -4.09 7.34 -8.83
C LEU A 119 -4.54 8.80 -9.00
N GLU A 120 -5.02 9.18 -10.18
CA GLU A 120 -5.56 10.52 -10.45
C GLU A 120 -7.03 10.66 -10.02
N LYS A 121 -7.72 9.54 -9.73
CA LYS A 121 -9.09 9.58 -9.22
C LYS A 121 -9.13 10.09 -7.78
N PRO A 122 -10.00 11.05 -7.45
CA PRO A 122 -10.11 11.57 -6.09
C PRO A 122 -10.65 10.53 -5.10
N ALA A 123 -11.30 9.46 -5.56
CA ALA A 123 -11.77 8.38 -4.69
C ALA A 123 -10.64 7.46 -4.20
N THR A 124 -9.45 7.55 -4.81
CA THR A 124 -8.34 6.63 -4.53
C THR A 124 -7.76 6.87 -3.15
N ARG A 125 -7.61 5.77 -2.42
CA ARG A 125 -7.15 5.70 -1.04
C ARG A 125 -5.92 4.83 -0.99
N ILE A 126 -4.90 5.32 -0.31
CA ILE A 126 -3.67 4.56 -0.07
C ILE A 126 -3.61 4.28 1.42
N THR A 127 -3.76 3.02 1.80
CA THR A 127 -3.59 2.56 3.17
C THR A 127 -2.22 1.94 3.30
N GLN A 128 -1.41 2.46 4.23
CA GLN A 128 -0.03 2.02 4.42
C GLN A 128 0.20 1.55 5.85
N SER A 129 0.77 0.37 6.02
CA SER A 129 1.33 -0.17 7.27
C SER A 129 2.84 -0.40 7.11
N ILE A 130 3.50 -0.92 8.15
CA ILE A 130 4.94 -1.20 8.14
C ILE A 130 5.31 -2.27 7.09
N ASP A 131 4.43 -3.24 6.87
CA ASP A 131 4.64 -4.46 6.10
C ASP A 131 3.84 -4.51 4.77
N GLU A 132 2.85 -3.63 4.61
CA GLU A 132 1.95 -3.66 3.47
C GLU A 132 1.55 -2.25 3.01
N ILE A 133 1.30 -2.11 1.72
CA ILE A 133 0.60 -0.98 1.12
C ILE A 133 -0.60 -1.51 0.34
N VAL A 134 -1.74 -0.85 0.50
CA VAL A 134 -2.97 -1.13 -0.23
C VAL A 134 -3.41 0.16 -0.92
N VAL A 135 -3.50 0.13 -2.24
CA VAL A 135 -4.04 1.22 -3.06
C VAL A 135 -5.42 0.79 -3.54
N SER A 136 -6.47 1.42 -3.01
CA SER A 136 -7.86 1.14 -3.34
C SER A 136 -8.47 2.30 -4.09
N GLY A 137 -8.90 2.07 -5.33
CA GLY A 137 -9.81 2.92 -6.09
C GLY A 137 -11.24 2.35 -6.08
N ASP A 138 -12.12 2.85 -6.96
CA ASP A 138 -13.53 2.44 -7.02
C ASP A 138 -13.69 0.93 -7.30
N GLU A 139 -13.01 0.43 -8.34
CA GLU A 139 -13.08 -0.98 -8.76
C GLU A 139 -11.71 -1.65 -8.76
N VAL A 140 -10.66 -0.92 -8.39
CA VAL A 140 -9.28 -1.39 -8.47
C VAL A 140 -8.68 -1.47 -7.08
N GLU A 141 -8.03 -2.58 -6.76
CA GLU A 141 -7.26 -2.75 -5.54
C GLU A 141 -5.88 -3.29 -5.90
N ILE A 142 -4.83 -2.57 -5.51
CA ILE A 142 -3.43 -3.02 -5.61
C ILE A 142 -2.92 -3.27 -4.21
N ARG A 143 -2.29 -4.42 -3.99
CA ARG A 143 -1.58 -4.74 -2.75
C ARG A 143 -0.11 -4.88 -3.03
N GLY A 144 0.71 -4.30 -2.17
CA GLY A 144 2.15 -4.46 -2.17
C GLY A 144 2.63 -4.85 -0.80
N LYS A 145 3.66 -5.69 -0.74
CA LYS A 145 4.35 -6.01 0.50
C LYS A 145 5.59 -5.17 0.62
N GLU A 146 5.98 -4.83 1.84
CA GLU A 146 7.26 -4.18 2.07
C GLU A 146 8.34 -5.02 1.42
N SER A 147 9.03 -4.42 0.46
CA SER A 147 10.25 -5.00 -0.06
C SER A 147 11.28 -4.61 0.98
N GLY A 148 11.42 -5.46 2.01
CA GLY A 148 12.51 -5.36 2.96
C GLY A 148 13.77 -5.08 2.16
N SER A 149 14.49 -4.03 2.55
CA SER A 149 15.85 -3.86 2.04
C SER A 149 16.52 -5.21 2.28
N ASP A 150 16.83 -5.91 1.19
CA ASP A 150 17.64 -7.11 1.22
C ASP A 150 18.77 -6.82 2.19
N ASP A 151 18.85 -7.68 3.21
CA ASP A 151 20.00 -7.92 4.07
C ASP A 151 21.23 -7.25 3.46
N ALA A 152 21.66 -6.09 3.99
CA ALA A 152 22.99 -5.62 3.67
C ALA A 152 23.90 -6.80 4.02
N PRO A 153 24.64 -7.41 3.08
CA PRO A 153 25.54 -8.48 3.44
C PRO A 153 26.53 -7.84 4.40
N THR A 154 26.36 -8.13 5.69
CA THR A 154 27.35 -7.84 6.70
C THR A 154 28.53 -8.69 6.26
N SER A 155 29.48 -8.04 5.57
CA SER A 155 30.75 -8.66 5.22
C SER A 155 31.27 -9.34 6.48
N PRO A 156 31.38 -10.67 6.53
CA PRO A 156 32.14 -11.28 7.59
C PRO A 156 33.59 -10.93 7.32
N ASP A 157 34.13 -10.17 8.27
CA ASP A 157 35.52 -9.77 8.41
C ASP A 157 36.46 -10.95 8.07
N ARG A 158 37.43 -10.65 7.22
CA ARG A 158 38.45 -11.54 6.68
C ARG A 158 39.41 -12.02 7.78
N PRO A 159 39.68 -13.32 7.93
CA PRO A 159 40.93 -13.80 8.53
C PRO A 159 42.09 -13.81 7.52
#